data_AF-I6CLN4-F1
#
_entry.id   AF-I6CLN4-F1
#
_cell.length_a   1.000
_cell.length_b   1.000
_cell.length_c   1.000
_cell.angle_alpha   90.00
_cell.angle_beta   90.00
_cell.angle_gamma   90.00
#
_symmetry.space_group_name_H-M   'P 1'
#
loop_
_entity.id
_entity.type
_entity.pdbx_description
1 polymer ?
#
loop_
_entity_poly.entity_id
_entity_poly.type
_entity_poly.pdbx_seq_one_letter_code
_entity_poly.pdbx_strand_id
1 'polypeptide(L)' 'MQAKSERISDISTQLNAFPGCEVAVSDAPSGQLIVVVEAEDSETLIQTIESVRNVEGVLAVSLVYHQQEEQGEETP' A
#
# COMPACT_ATOMS: atom_id res chain seq x y z
N MET A 1 -0.72 5.68 5.08
CA MET A 1 -1.87 5.08 5.77
C MET A 1 -1.82 5.36 7.27
N GLN A 2 -2.97 5.33 7.93
CA GLN A 2 -3.12 5.54 9.37
C GLN A 2 -3.59 4.24 10.02
N ALA A 3 -3.00 3.87 11.15
CA ALA A 3 -3.36 2.70 11.93
C ALA A 3 -3.27 2.98 13.44
N LYS A 4 -3.73 2.03 14.25
CA LYS A 4 -3.60 2.11 15.72
C LYS A 4 -2.13 1.98 16.11
N SER A 5 -1.60 2.97 16.85
CA SER A 5 -0.20 3.03 17.29
C SER A 5 0.31 1.76 17.95
N GLU A 6 -0.52 1.11 18.79
CA GLU A 6 -0.19 -0.14 19.50
C GLU A 6 -0.01 -1.35 18.56
N ARG A 7 -0.51 -1.28 17.32
CA ARG A 7 -0.47 -2.36 16.33
C ARG A 7 0.47 -2.08 15.16
N ILE A 8 1.18 -0.96 15.17
CA ILE A 8 2.03 -0.54 14.04
C ILE A 8 3.09 -1.58 13.71
N SER A 9 3.71 -2.17 14.73
CA SER A 9 4.71 -3.22 14.52
C SER A 9 4.10 -4.48 13.87
N ASP A 10 2.93 -4.91 14.35
CA ASP A 10 2.25 -6.12 13.87
C ASP A 10 1.74 -5.94 12.43
N ILE A 11 1.10 -4.79 12.17
CA ILE A 11 0.65 -4.39 10.84
C ILE A 11 1.83 -4.28 9.89
N SER A 12 2.95 -3.67 10.31
CA SER A 12 4.14 -3.56 9.46
C SER A 12 4.69 -4.94 9.08
N THR A 13 4.77 -5.88 10.03
CA THR A 13 5.20 -7.25 9.75
C THR A 13 4.23 -7.97 8.81
N GLN A 14 2.92 -7.84 9.02
CA GLN A 14 1.92 -8.44 8.14
C GLN A 14 1.98 -7.85 6.73
N LEU A 15 2.22 -6.54 6.62
CA LEU A 15 2.33 -5.86 5.34
C LEU A 15 3.53 -6.31 4.52
N ASN A 16 4.70 -6.42 5.13
CA ASN A 16 5.89 -6.94 4.47
C ASN A 16 5.80 -8.42 4.10
N ALA A 17 4.78 -9.15 4.58
CA ALA A 17 4.50 -10.52 4.17
C ALA A 17 3.64 -10.61 2.91
N PHE A 18 2.96 -9.53 2.49
CA PHE A 18 2.24 -9.53 1.22
C PHE A 18 3.23 -9.42 0.05
N PRO A 19 3.04 -10.22 -1.01
CA PRO A 19 3.88 -10.12 -2.19
C PRO A 19 3.72 -8.73 -2.83
N GLY A 20 4.85 -8.10 -3.14
CA GLY A 20 4.88 -6.76 -3.73
C GLY A 20 4.57 -5.62 -2.75
N CYS A 21 4.44 -5.88 -1.45
CA CYS A 21 4.29 -4.84 -0.44
C CYS A 21 5.59 -4.63 0.35
N GLU A 22 5.97 -3.36 0.51
CA GLU A 22 7.08 -2.95 1.36
C GLU A 22 6.66 -1.78 2.25
N VAL A 23 6.99 -1.85 3.54
CA VAL A 23 6.79 -0.72 4.46
C VAL A 23 8.01 0.19 4.42
N ALA A 24 7.96 1.23 3.60
CA ALA A 24 9.03 2.21 3.45
C ALA A 24 9.24 3.08 4.70
N VAL A 25 8.15 3.43 5.41
CA VAL A 25 8.21 4.22 6.63
C VAL A 25 7.20 3.68 7.64
N SER A 26 7.60 3.59 8.90
CA SER A 26 6.68 3.33 10.01
C SER A 26 6.97 4.28 11.15
N ASP A 27 5.94 5.02 11.59
CA ASP A 27 5.99 5.88 12.75
C ASP A 27 4.93 5.41 13.75
N ALA A 28 5.37 4.58 14.69
CA ALA A 28 4.53 4.05 15.76
C ALA A 28 3.84 5.13 16.62
N PRO A 29 4.53 6.20 17.07
CA PRO A 29 3.89 7.19 17.94
C PRO A 29 2.75 7.96 17.25
N SER A 30 2.90 8.34 15.98
CA SER A 30 1.81 8.97 15.22
C SER A 30 0.81 7.99 14.62
N GLY A 31 1.14 6.70 14.56
CA GLY A 31 0.31 5.67 13.94
C GLY A 31 0.33 5.71 12.41
N GLN A 32 1.35 6.31 11.80
CA GLN A 32 1.46 6.45 10.35
C GLN A 32 2.39 5.39 9.76
N LEU A 33 2.01 4.87 8.59
CA LEU A 33 2.89 4.05 7.77
C LEU A 33 2.84 4.48 6.31
N ILE A 34 3.98 4.41 5.63
CA ILE A 34 4.09 4.52 4.18
C ILE A 34 4.38 3.13 3.66
N VAL A 35 3.52 2.67 2.76
CA VAL A 35 3.58 1.33 2.17
C VAL A 35 3.67 1.52 0.67
N VAL A 36 4.67 0.89 0.07
CA VAL A 36 4.84 0.79 -1.38
C VAL A 36 4.22 -0.53 -1.80
N VAL A 37 3.43 -0.49 -2.87
CA VAL A 37 2.80 -1.68 -3.45
C VAL A 37 3.16 -1.74 -4.92
N GLU A 38 3.80 -2.83 -5.33
CA GLU A 38 4.19 -3.13 -6.70
C GLU A 38 3.50 -4.42 -7.15
N ALA A 39 2.97 -4.43 -8.36
CA ALA A 39 2.34 -5.60 -8.95
C ALA A 39 2.53 -5.58 -10.47
N GLU A 40 2.51 -6.77 -11.08
CA GLU A 40 2.69 -6.95 -12.53
C GLU A 40 1.50 -6.41 -13.35
N ASP A 41 0.31 -6.37 -12.73
CA ASP A 41 -0.92 -5.92 -13.38
C ASP A 41 -1.78 -5.06 -12.42
N SER A 42 -2.69 -4.29 -13.03
CA SER A 42 -3.58 -3.38 -12.32
C SER A 42 -4.60 -4.10 -11.43
N GLU A 43 -5.13 -5.25 -11.85
CA GLU A 43 -6.06 -6.05 -11.06
C GLU A 43 -5.40 -6.54 -9.76
N THR A 44 -4.20 -7.10 -9.87
CA THR A 44 -3.39 -7.55 -8.73
C THR A 44 -3.06 -6.40 -7.79
N LEU A 45 -2.69 -5.23 -8.34
CA LEU A 45 -2.44 -4.04 -7.53
C LEU A 45 -3.67 -3.64 -6.70
N ILE A 46 -4.84 -3.58 -7.33
CA ILE A 46 -6.09 -3.20 -6.66
C ILE A 46 -6.48 -4.23 -5.60
N GLN A 47 -6.36 -5.53 -5.89
CA GLN A 47 -6.60 -6.62 -4.92
C GLN A 47 -5.70 -6.50 -3.69
N THR A 48 -4.42 -6.19 -3.89
CA THR A 48 -3.47 -5.99 -2.80
C THR A 48 -3.84 -4.78 -1.96
N ILE A 49 -4.19 -3.64 -2.59
CA ILE A 49 -4.62 -2.44 -1.87
C ILE A 49 -5.87 -2.69 -1.03
N GLU A 50 -6.84 -3.44 -1.55
CA GLU A 50 -8.05 -3.82 -0.81
C GLU A 50 -7.71 -4.74 0.37
N SER A 51 -6.78 -5.68 0.19
CA SER A 51 -6.27 -6.52 1.29
C SER A 51 -5.60 -5.69 2.38
N VAL A 52 -4.75 -4.72 2.01
CA VAL A 52 -4.11 -3.78 2.94
C VAL A 52 -5.15 -2.97 3.73
N ARG A 53 -6.22 -2.52 3.08
CA ARG A 53 -7.31 -1.77 3.74
C ARG A 53 -8.06 -2.62 4.77
N ASN A 54 -8.14 -3.93 4.55
CA ASN A 54 -8.86 -4.84 5.42
C ASN A 54 -8.01 -5.39 6.59
N VAL A 55 -6.74 -4.97 6.68
CA VAL A 55 -5.86 -5.33 7.81
C VAL A 55 -6.41 -4.76 9.11
N GLU A 56 -6.56 -5.62 10.11
CA GLU A 56 -7.17 -5.25 11.37
C GLU A 56 -6.32 -4.20 12.10
N GLY A 57 -6.92 -3.04 12.42
CA GLY A 57 -6.23 -1.93 13.09
C GLY A 57 -5.76 -0.83 12.13
N VAL A 58 -5.94 -0.99 10.83
CA VAL A 58 -5.91 0.12 9.86
C VAL A 58 -7.14 1.00 10.08
N LEU A 59 -6.91 2.31 10.14
CA LEU A 59 -7.94 3.34 10.36
C LEU A 59 -8.28 4.07 9.07
N ALA A 60 -7.27 4.31 8.22
CA ALA A 60 -7.45 4.95 6.93
C ALA A 60 -6.30 4.61 5.97
N VAL A 61 -6.59 4.51 4.68
CA VAL A 61 -5.58 4.34 3.63
C VAL A 61 -5.77 5.45 2.59
N SER A 62 -4.72 6.23 2.37
CA SER A 62 -4.63 7.17 1.26
C SER A 62 -3.69 6.58 0.22
N LEU A 63 -4.21 6.36 -0.99
CA LEU A 63 -3.45 5.82 -2.11
C LEU A 63 -2.92 6.98 -2.94
N VAL A 64 -1.63 6.94 -3.25
CA VAL A 64 -1.03 7.77 -4.29
C VAL A 64 -0.60 6.82 -5.40
N TYR A 65 -1.36 6.81 -6.48
CA TYR A 65 -1.10 5.99 -7.65
C TYR A 65 -0.53 6.88 -8.76
N HIS A 66 0.63 6.53 -9.29
CA HIS A 66 1.17 7.15 -10.49
C HIS A 66 0.91 6.20 -11.66
N GLN A 67 -0.15 6.46 -12.43
CA GLN A 67 -0.29 5.86 -13.75
C GLN A 67 0.70 6.56 -14.68
N GLN A 68 1.75 5.87 -15.12
CA GLN A 68 2.42 6.31 -16.34
C GLN A 68 1.43 6.05 -17.47
N GLU A 69 0.88 7.12 -18.03
CA GLU A 69 0.16 7.03 -19.30
C GLU A 69 1.09 6.34 -20.29
N GLU A 70 0.74 5.13 -20.73
CA GLU A 70 1.25 4.63 -21.99
C GLU A 70 0.73 5.63 -23.02
N GLN A 71 1.59 6.56 -23.44
CA GLN A 71 1.37 7.42 -24.59
C GLN A 71 1.40 6.52 -25.83
N GLY A 72 0.34 5.73 -25.98
CA GLY A 72 0.08 4.85 -27.10
C GLY A 72 -0.66 5.63 -28.18
N GLU A 73 0.11 6.00 -29.20
CA GLU A 73 -0.30 6.03 -30.60
C GLU A 73 -1.08 7.26 -31.11
N GLU A 74 -0.34 8.21 -31.68
CA GLU A 74 -0.72 8.79 -32.98
C GLU A 74 0.37 8.38 -34.00
N THR A 75 0.01 7.41 -34.85
CA THR A 75 0.72 6.87 -36.02
C THR A 75 1.19 7.93 -37.06
N PRO A 76 2.15 7.59 -37.96
CA PRO A 76 2.96 8.52 -38.77
C PRO A 76 2.26 9.34 -39.86
#